data_AF-A0A2P6NN56-F1
#
_entry.id   AF-A0A2P6NN56-F1
#
_cell.length_a   1.000
_cell.length_b   1.000
_cell.length_c   1.000
_cell.angle_alpha   90.00
_cell.angle_beta   90.00
_cell.angle_gamma   90.00
#
_symmetry.space_group_name_H-M   'P 1'
#
loop_
_entity.id
_entity.type
_entity.pdbx_description
1 polymer ?
#
loop_
_entity_poly.entity_id
_entity_poly.type
_entity_poly.pdbx_seq_one_letter_code
_entity_poly.pdbx_strand_id
1 'polypeptide(L)'
;MSSSSLRTYNGLTEEEINRRAKPVKKTPSGDVIYDDEETLKHPSEEDYVYLLRSIRSEVGWIVPHGGVTNSISQIIEKDEAIVTRDLNLTHDILADHLQRLMENCTGRRAQFQYTATPLTSQSQSFTVDHYQLRGFQTSLFYNIENDTEEDAWSDEYHVRNNAVDLKLHVGGNVRRGALSHIRKYAFYGGGIENVFRIDPHRLVTVLTGLWNEESLKQEVTLQEISLQKSRQRVEVCRAAVQDASMRVQQVREQITAAKDASVKEKNILREVLSQEEEEVEYQKGTVEEAVEEVRRQERRLAELRGIKI
;
A
#
# COMPACT_ATOMS: atom_id res chain seq x y z
N MET A 1 -4.43 -27.04 -43.46
CA MET A 1 -3.17 -26.30 -43.20
C MET A 1 -3.51 -25.15 -42.26
N SER A 2 -3.19 -25.31 -40.98
CA SER A 2 -3.57 -24.41 -39.90
C SER A 2 -2.55 -23.27 -39.79
N SER A 3 -3.00 -22.03 -39.91
CA SER A 3 -2.19 -20.83 -39.69
C SER A 3 -1.97 -20.64 -38.18
N SER A 4 -0.76 -20.89 -37.69
CA SER A 4 -0.34 -20.50 -36.35
C SER A 4 -0.15 -18.99 -36.30
N SER A 5 -1.02 -18.26 -35.59
CA SER A 5 -0.78 -16.86 -35.28
C SER A 5 0.36 -16.76 -34.28
N LEU A 6 1.50 -16.21 -34.70
CA LEU A 6 2.58 -15.79 -33.81
C LEU A 6 2.02 -14.75 -32.82
N ARG A 7 2.01 -15.10 -31.53
CA ARG A 7 1.69 -14.13 -30.47
C ARG A 7 2.88 -13.20 -30.33
N THR A 8 2.66 -11.92 -30.61
CA THR A 8 3.60 -10.86 -30.30
C THR A 8 3.23 -10.28 -28.94
N TYR A 9 4.21 -10.18 -28.04
CA TYR A 9 4.10 -9.42 -26.80
C TYR A 9 4.97 -8.16 -26.96
N ASN A 10 4.33 -6.99 -26.91
CA ASN A 10 4.97 -5.69 -27.17
C ASN A 10 5.82 -5.61 -28.46
N GLY A 11 5.38 -6.29 -29.52
CA GLY A 11 6.02 -6.21 -30.83
C GLY A 11 7.29 -7.04 -31.01
N LEU A 12 7.69 -7.86 -30.02
CA LEU A 12 8.80 -8.81 -30.15
C LEU A 12 8.29 -10.23 -30.43
N THR A 13 9.01 -10.96 -31.26
CA THR A 13 8.74 -12.37 -31.57
C THR A 13 9.37 -13.30 -30.53
N GLU A 14 8.79 -14.48 -30.34
CA GLU A 14 9.27 -15.51 -29.40
C GLU A 14 10.72 -15.96 -29.71
N GLU A 15 11.13 -15.91 -30.98
CA GLU A 15 12.53 -16.14 -31.38
C GLU A 15 13.49 -15.01 -30.97
N GLU A 16 13.03 -13.75 -30.93
CA GLU A 16 13.84 -12.61 -30.47
C GLU A 16 14.02 -12.61 -28.96
N ILE A 17 13.02 -13.09 -28.22
CA ILE A 17 13.10 -13.31 -26.77
C ILE A 17 14.14 -14.38 -26.46
N ASN A 18 14.10 -15.51 -27.19
CA ASN A 18 15.05 -16.62 -27.00
C ASN A 18 16.49 -16.28 -27.43
N ARG A 19 16.71 -15.33 -28.34
CA ARG A 19 18.07 -14.86 -28.70
C ARG A 19 18.70 -13.93 -27.67
N ARG A 20 17.92 -13.29 -26.79
CA ARG A 20 18.42 -12.30 -25.82
C ARG A 20 18.80 -12.90 -24.46
N ALA A 21 18.40 -14.13 -24.17
CA ALA A 21 18.83 -14.83 -22.96
C ALA A 21 20.31 -15.28 -23.09
N LYS A 22 21.20 -14.77 -22.24
CA LYS A 22 22.58 -15.30 -22.13
C LYS A 22 22.55 -16.68 -21.46
N PRO A 23 23.44 -17.62 -21.85
CA PRO A 23 23.38 -18.99 -21.35
C PRO A 23 23.88 -19.09 -19.91
N VAL A 24 23.08 -19.71 -19.04
CA VAL A 24 23.49 -20.23 -17.73
C VAL A 24 24.39 -21.45 -17.95
N LYS A 25 25.60 -21.46 -17.38
CA LYS A 25 26.47 -22.65 -17.43
C LYS A 25 25.84 -23.77 -16.59
N LYS A 26 25.46 -24.86 -17.26
CA LYS A 26 25.07 -26.13 -16.61
C LYS A 26 26.32 -26.99 -16.43
N THR A 27 26.43 -27.68 -15.29
CA THR A 27 27.42 -28.75 -15.13
C THR A 27 27.02 -29.96 -16.00
N PRO A 28 27.95 -30.91 -16.25
CA PRO A 28 27.65 -32.12 -17.01
C PRO A 28 26.53 -33.00 -16.43
N SER A 29 26.17 -32.84 -15.14
CA SER A 29 25.07 -33.57 -14.49
C SER A 29 23.70 -32.88 -14.65
N GLY A 30 23.66 -31.62 -15.12
CA GLY A 30 22.42 -30.87 -15.31
C GLY A 30 21.93 -30.09 -14.10
N ASP A 31 22.69 -30.05 -13.00
CA ASP A 31 22.33 -29.30 -11.79
C ASP A 31 22.68 -27.81 -11.91
N VAL A 32 21.81 -26.97 -11.35
CA VAL A 32 22.01 -25.51 -11.20
C VAL A 32 22.56 -25.27 -9.80
N ILE A 33 23.79 -24.75 -9.71
CA ILE A 33 24.42 -24.35 -8.44
C ILE A 33 24.20 -22.85 -8.27
N TYR A 34 23.61 -22.44 -7.14
CA TYR A 34 23.59 -21.05 -6.70
C TYR A 34 24.76 -20.86 -5.71
N ASP A 35 25.63 -19.88 -5.97
CA ASP A 35 26.69 -19.48 -5.04
C ASP A 35 26.05 -18.78 -3.84
N ASP A 36 26.03 -19.45 -2.69
CA ASP A 36 25.45 -18.95 -1.43
C ASP A 36 26.49 -18.31 -0.48
N GLU A 37 27.67 -17.92 -0.98
CA GLU A 37 28.67 -17.19 -0.18
C GLU A 37 29.15 -15.91 -0.88
N GLU A 38 28.27 -14.92 -1.01
CA GLU A 38 28.71 -13.52 -1.07
C GLU A 38 28.57 -12.89 0.31
N THR A 39 29.71 -12.74 1.00
CA THR A 39 29.89 -11.74 2.06
C THR A 39 29.22 -10.43 1.63
N LEU A 40 28.21 -9.99 2.40
CA LEU A 40 27.51 -8.71 2.26
C LEU A 40 28.52 -7.56 2.19
N LYS A 41 28.96 -7.22 0.97
CA LYS A 41 29.57 -5.94 0.67
C LYS A 41 28.41 -4.97 0.48
N HIS A 42 28.52 -3.78 1.07
CA HIS A 42 27.61 -2.69 0.74
C HIS A 42 27.49 -2.58 -0.79
N PRO A 43 26.27 -2.48 -1.35
CA PRO A 43 26.09 -2.35 -2.79
C PRO A 43 26.93 -1.16 -3.29
N SER A 44 27.57 -1.31 -4.45
CA SER A 44 28.30 -0.20 -5.05
C SER A 44 27.33 0.93 -5.41
N GLU A 45 27.83 2.16 -5.53
CA GLU A 45 27.02 3.30 -5.98
C GLU A 45 26.36 3.03 -7.34
N GLU A 46 27.00 2.22 -8.20
CA GLU A 46 26.45 1.77 -9.48
C GLU A 46 25.28 0.78 -9.31
N ASP A 47 25.31 -0.11 -8.32
CA ASP A 47 24.21 -1.02 -7.99
C ASP A 47 22.99 -0.25 -7.48
N TYR A 48 23.22 0.80 -6.67
CA TYR A 48 22.17 1.73 -6.25
C TYR A 48 21.57 2.48 -7.45
N VAL A 49 22.39 3.00 -8.35
CA VAL A 49 21.92 3.71 -9.55
C VAL A 49 21.15 2.77 -10.49
N TYR A 50 21.55 1.50 -10.61
CA TYR A 50 20.84 0.51 -11.41
C TYR A 50 19.48 0.13 -10.82
N LEU A 51 19.39 -0.06 -9.50
CA LEU A 51 18.12 -0.26 -8.79
C LEU A 51 17.20 0.96 -8.94
N LEU A 52 17.74 2.16 -8.81
CA LEU A 52 16.98 3.40 -8.99
C LEU A 52 16.50 3.60 -10.44
N ARG A 53 17.26 3.11 -11.43
CA ARG A 53 16.88 3.14 -12.85
C ARG A 53 15.81 2.12 -13.21
N SER A 54 15.87 0.90 -12.65
CA SER A 54 14.85 -0.13 -12.84
C SER A 54 13.52 0.25 -12.16
N ILE A 55 13.57 0.89 -10.98
CA ILE A 55 12.37 1.46 -10.36
C ILE A 55 11.84 2.68 -11.16
N ARG A 56 12.72 3.48 -11.78
CA ARG A 56 12.34 4.62 -12.64
C ARG A 56 11.73 4.20 -13.98
N SER A 57 12.10 3.06 -14.57
CA SER A 57 11.70 2.73 -15.94
C SER A 57 10.35 2.01 -16.04
N GLU A 58 9.86 1.37 -14.98
CA GLU A 58 8.69 0.49 -15.08
C GLU A 58 7.51 0.86 -14.16
N VAL A 59 7.69 1.73 -13.17
CA VAL A 59 6.62 2.06 -12.22
C VAL A 59 6.63 3.58 -12.02
N GLY A 60 5.65 4.27 -12.60
CA GLY A 60 5.48 5.74 -12.53
C GLY A 60 5.19 6.32 -11.14
N TRP A 61 5.64 5.65 -10.07
CA TRP A 61 5.38 5.98 -8.67
C TRP A 61 6.54 6.73 -7.99
N ILE A 62 7.66 6.93 -8.70
CA ILE A 62 8.71 7.87 -8.31
C ILE A 62 8.74 9.04 -9.31
N VAL A 63 7.63 9.77 -9.38
CA VAL A 63 7.66 11.15 -9.84
C VAL A 63 7.49 12.01 -8.60
N PRO A 64 8.47 12.85 -8.22
CA PRO A 64 8.22 13.86 -7.21
C PRO A 64 7.14 14.79 -7.78
N HIS A 65 5.91 14.67 -7.28
CA HIS A 65 4.90 15.69 -7.51
C HIS A 65 5.39 16.96 -6.81
N GLY A 66 5.94 17.89 -7.61
CA GLY A 66 6.31 19.23 -7.18
C GLY A 66 7.70 19.35 -6.56
N GLY A 67 8.73 19.45 -7.40
CA GLY A 67 9.90 20.33 -7.17
C GLY A 67 10.81 20.11 -5.95
N VAL A 68 10.53 19.20 -5.03
CA VAL A 68 11.40 18.93 -3.87
C VAL A 68 12.38 17.81 -4.23
N THR A 69 13.59 18.21 -4.60
CA THR A 69 14.72 17.34 -4.95
C THR A 69 15.43 16.83 -3.70
N ASN A 70 14.76 16.03 -2.87
CA ASN A 70 15.53 15.15 -2.00
C ASN A 70 15.85 13.90 -2.84
N SER A 71 17.11 13.66 -3.16
CA SER A 71 17.48 12.42 -3.85
C SER A 71 17.13 11.25 -2.93
N ILE A 72 16.71 10.11 -3.51
CA ILE A 72 16.37 8.92 -2.72
C ILE A 72 17.51 8.52 -1.79
N SER A 73 18.76 8.73 -2.23
CA SER A 73 19.97 8.58 -1.41
C SER A 73 19.93 9.41 -0.12
N GLN A 74 19.50 10.68 -0.17
CA GLN A 74 19.38 11.52 1.04
C GLN A 74 18.30 11.03 2.00
N ILE A 75 17.23 10.41 1.49
CA ILE A 75 16.17 9.82 2.34
C ILE A 75 16.69 8.56 3.01
N ILE A 76 17.38 7.69 2.27
CA ILE A 76 18.00 6.47 2.80
C ILE A 76 19.05 6.83 3.86
N GLU A 77 19.95 7.77 3.55
CA GLU A 77 20.97 8.26 4.50
C GLU A 77 20.33 8.84 5.77
N LYS A 78 19.23 9.59 5.64
CA LYS A 78 18.51 10.14 6.78
C LYS A 78 17.89 9.03 7.64
N ASP A 79 17.20 8.07 7.02
CA ASP A 79 16.52 7.00 7.74
C ASP A 79 17.54 6.03 8.37
N GLU A 80 18.68 5.78 7.71
CA GLU A 80 19.80 5.02 8.27
C GLU A 80 20.47 5.76 9.44
N ALA A 81 20.64 7.08 9.33
CA ALA A 81 21.15 7.91 10.43
C ALA A 81 20.21 7.86 11.64
N ILE A 82 18.89 7.85 11.45
CA ILE A 82 17.93 7.67 12.55
C ILE A 82 18.19 6.34 13.27
N VAL A 83 18.30 5.24 12.53
CA VAL A 83 18.46 3.91 13.15
C VAL A 83 19.81 3.75 13.84
N THR A 84 20.88 4.20 13.20
CA THR A 84 22.24 4.06 13.73
C THR A 84 22.57 5.07 14.83
N ARG A 85 22.20 6.35 14.66
CA ARG A 85 22.56 7.43 15.59
C ARG A 85 21.52 7.63 16.69
N ASP A 86 20.24 7.68 16.34
CA ASP A 86 19.19 8.09 17.28
C ASP A 86 18.64 6.90 18.06
N LEU A 87 18.60 5.71 17.44
CA LEU A 87 18.11 4.49 18.07
C LEU A 87 19.24 3.55 18.53
N ASN A 88 20.47 3.76 18.08
CA ASN A 88 21.64 2.91 18.36
C ASN A 88 21.41 1.43 17.96
N LEU A 89 20.88 1.22 16.76
CA LEU A 89 20.53 -0.08 16.18
C LEU A 89 21.00 -0.19 14.73
N THR A 90 20.77 -1.34 14.11
CA THR A 90 20.90 -1.53 12.66
C THR A 90 19.53 -1.74 12.02
N HIS A 91 19.39 -1.39 10.74
CA HIS A 91 18.18 -1.67 9.97
C HIS A 91 17.90 -3.18 9.88
N ASP A 92 18.94 -4.02 9.92
CA ASP A 92 18.83 -5.47 9.97
C ASP A 92 18.11 -5.96 11.23
N ILE A 93 18.42 -5.42 12.41
CA ILE A 93 17.73 -5.80 13.65
C ILE A 93 16.23 -5.50 13.54
N LEU A 94 15.88 -4.34 12.97
CA LEU A 94 14.49 -3.95 12.78
C LEU A 94 13.78 -4.83 11.73
N ALA A 95 14.47 -5.19 10.64
CA ALA A 95 13.97 -6.13 9.66
C ALA A 95 13.73 -7.53 10.27
N ASP A 96 14.66 -8.03 11.09
CA ASP A 96 14.54 -9.33 11.74
C ASP A 96 13.32 -9.39 12.68
N HIS A 97 13.07 -8.32 13.43
CA HIS A 97 11.87 -8.22 14.25
C HIS A 97 10.61 -8.26 13.40
N LEU A 98 10.58 -7.50 12.30
CA LEU A 98 9.44 -7.48 11.39
C LEU A 98 9.19 -8.86 10.74
N GLN A 99 10.25 -9.54 10.30
CA GLN A 99 10.16 -10.90 9.77
C GLN A 99 9.56 -11.85 10.81
N ARG A 100 10.05 -11.82 12.06
CA ARG A 100 9.53 -12.68 13.13
C ARG A 100 8.04 -12.42 13.40
N LEU A 101 7.56 -11.17 13.31
CA LEU A 101 6.14 -10.89 13.44
C LEU A 101 5.33 -11.53 12.29
N MET A 102 5.84 -11.46 11.06
CA MET A 102 5.21 -12.09 9.89
C MET A 102 5.19 -13.61 9.97
N GLU A 103 6.30 -14.24 10.38
CA GLU A 103 6.43 -15.71 10.50
C GLU A 103 5.49 -16.30 11.57
N ASN A 104 5.16 -15.52 12.60
CA ASN A 104 4.16 -15.93 13.60
C ASN A 104 2.72 -15.93 13.06
N CYS A 105 2.50 -15.43 11.84
CA CYS A 105 1.21 -15.46 11.16
C CYS A 105 1.09 -16.70 10.24
N THR A 106 0.69 -17.84 10.80
CA THR A 106 0.58 -19.11 10.06
C THR A 106 -0.72 -19.26 9.24
N GLY A 107 -1.45 -18.17 8.99
CA GLY A 107 -2.75 -18.16 8.32
C GLY A 107 -3.20 -16.73 8.02
N ARG A 108 -4.49 -16.52 7.73
CA ARG A 108 -4.99 -15.17 7.35
C ARG A 108 -4.92 -14.13 8.47
N ARG A 109 -4.98 -14.55 9.72
CA ARG A 109 -4.92 -13.69 10.90
C ARG A 109 -4.31 -14.46 12.05
N ALA A 110 -3.40 -13.81 12.77
CA ALA A 110 -2.83 -14.30 14.02
C ALA A 110 -2.85 -13.20 15.09
N GLN A 111 -3.00 -13.60 16.34
CA GLN A 111 -2.83 -12.74 17.51
C GLN A 111 -1.86 -13.42 18.46
N PHE A 112 -0.83 -12.70 18.88
CA PHE A 112 0.23 -13.26 19.72
C PHE A 112 0.94 -12.17 20.54
N GLN A 113 1.75 -12.62 21.49
CA GLN A 113 2.63 -11.76 22.28
C GLN A 113 4.06 -11.88 21.74
N TYR A 114 4.77 -10.76 21.65
CA TYR A 114 6.14 -10.73 21.15
C TYR A 114 6.97 -9.69 21.88
N THR A 115 8.22 -10.03 22.21
CA THR A 115 9.18 -9.13 22.84
C THR A 115 10.31 -8.84 21.86
N ALA A 116 10.42 -7.58 21.43
CA ALA A 116 11.42 -7.17 20.46
C ALA A 116 12.76 -6.85 21.16
N THR A 117 13.49 -7.85 21.63
CA THR A 117 14.81 -7.65 22.26
C THR A 117 15.89 -7.40 21.20
N PRO A 118 16.74 -6.37 21.31
CA PRO A 118 17.00 -5.56 22.51
C PRO A 118 16.18 -4.26 22.65
N LEU A 119 15.26 -3.94 21.72
CA LEU A 119 14.47 -2.71 21.75
C LEU A 119 13.68 -2.53 23.05
N THR A 120 13.08 -3.61 23.54
CA THR A 120 12.29 -3.61 24.77
C THR A 120 12.39 -4.95 25.48
N SER A 121 12.24 -4.92 26.80
CA SER A 121 12.08 -6.10 27.66
C SER A 121 10.61 -6.43 27.91
N GLN A 122 9.68 -5.54 27.54
CA GLN A 122 8.25 -5.73 27.75
C GLN A 122 7.62 -6.42 26.54
N SER A 123 6.82 -7.45 26.80
CA SER A 123 6.07 -8.14 25.76
C SER A 123 4.91 -7.27 25.26
N GLN A 124 4.72 -7.24 23.95
CA GLN A 124 3.68 -6.48 23.27
C GLN A 124 2.68 -7.42 22.59
N SER A 125 1.41 -7.02 22.59
CA SER A 125 0.34 -7.76 21.91
C SER A 125 0.20 -7.31 20.47
N PHE A 126 0.27 -8.26 19.54
CA PHE A 126 0.15 -8.00 18.11
C PHE A 126 -1.06 -8.70 17.50
N THR A 127 -1.63 -8.06 16.48
CA THR A 127 -2.51 -8.69 15.49
C THR A 127 -1.82 -8.58 14.14
N VAL A 128 -1.64 -9.70 13.45
CA VAL A 128 -1.07 -9.74 12.10
C VAL A 128 -2.09 -10.36 11.16
N ASP A 129 -2.48 -9.62 10.13
CA ASP A 129 -3.29 -10.16 9.03
C ASP A 129 -2.39 -10.43 7.82
N HIS A 130 -2.62 -11.55 7.12
CA HIS A 130 -1.89 -11.96 5.93
C HIS A 130 -2.85 -12.15 4.76
N TYR A 131 -2.48 -11.56 3.63
CA TYR A 131 -3.22 -11.63 2.38
C TYR A 131 -2.26 -12.07 1.27
N GLN A 132 -2.71 -13.00 0.44
CA GLN A 132 -2.04 -13.33 -0.81
C GLN A 132 -2.80 -12.71 -1.96
N LEU A 133 -2.14 -11.79 -2.65
CA LEU A 133 -2.68 -11.12 -3.81
C LEU A 133 -1.90 -11.58 -5.05
N ARG A 134 -2.61 -11.76 -6.16
CA ARG A 134 -2.00 -12.06 -7.45
C ARG A 134 -2.15 -10.85 -8.34
N GLY A 135 -1.05 -10.36 -8.91
CA GLY A 135 -1.10 -9.37 -9.97
C GLY A 135 0.09 -8.45 -10.04
N PHE A 136 0.42 -8.06 -11.27
CA PHE A 136 1.51 -7.16 -11.67
C PHE A 136 1.57 -5.83 -10.91
N GLN A 137 0.44 -5.36 -10.36
CA GLN A 137 0.34 -4.08 -9.64
C GLN A 137 0.54 -4.18 -8.12
N THR A 138 0.63 -5.40 -7.57
CA THR A 138 0.62 -5.62 -6.10
C THR A 138 1.98 -5.97 -5.51
N SER A 139 2.97 -6.28 -6.35
CA SER A 139 4.35 -6.44 -5.93
C SER A 139 5.14 -5.22 -6.41
N LEU A 140 5.50 -4.34 -5.47
CA LEU A 140 6.30 -3.13 -5.69
C LEU A 140 7.62 -3.38 -6.44
N PHE A 141 8.07 -4.63 -6.47
CA PHE A 141 9.37 -5.06 -7.00
C PHE A 141 9.24 -6.13 -8.09
N TYR A 142 8.03 -6.34 -8.63
CA TYR A 142 7.80 -7.27 -9.73
C TYR A 142 8.15 -6.62 -11.07
N ASN A 143 9.04 -7.27 -11.82
CA ASN A 143 9.45 -6.90 -13.16
C ASN A 143 9.11 -8.04 -14.13
N ILE A 144 8.20 -7.77 -15.07
CA ILE A 144 7.70 -8.78 -16.01
C ILE A 144 8.78 -9.36 -16.94
N GLU A 145 9.89 -8.64 -17.16
CA GLU A 145 10.99 -9.08 -18.01
C GLU A 145 11.94 -10.04 -17.28
N ASN A 146 11.99 -9.97 -15.95
CA ASN A 146 12.96 -10.70 -15.12
C ASN A 146 12.33 -11.73 -14.16
N ASP A 147 11.01 -11.71 -14.01
CA ASP A 147 10.32 -12.43 -12.94
C ASP A 147 9.39 -13.52 -13.46
N THR A 148 9.30 -14.59 -12.67
CA THR A 148 8.47 -15.75 -13.02
C THR A 148 7.00 -15.48 -12.70
N GLU A 149 6.10 -16.34 -13.17
CA GLU A 149 4.69 -16.27 -12.78
C GLU A 149 4.49 -16.52 -11.27
N GLU A 150 5.41 -17.24 -10.62
CA GLU A 150 5.41 -17.46 -9.17
C GLU A 150 5.70 -16.16 -8.41
N ASP A 151 6.52 -15.27 -8.98
CA ASP A 151 6.84 -13.95 -8.41
C ASP A 151 5.68 -12.94 -8.56
N ALA A 152 4.64 -13.26 -9.33
CA ALA A 152 3.46 -12.42 -9.48
C ALA A 152 2.51 -12.47 -8.26
N TRP A 153 2.81 -13.34 -7.29
CA TRP A 153 2.14 -13.39 -6.00
C TRP A 153 2.84 -12.48 -4.99
N SER A 154 2.07 -11.56 -4.41
CA SER A 154 2.49 -10.67 -3.34
C SER A 154 1.89 -11.16 -2.02
N ASP A 155 2.75 -11.40 -1.03
CA ASP A 155 2.32 -11.54 0.35
C ASP A 155 2.21 -10.15 0.97
N GLU A 156 1.02 -9.80 1.44
CA GLU A 156 0.78 -8.56 2.17
C GLU A 156 0.48 -8.85 3.63
N TYR A 157 1.22 -8.18 4.50
CA TYR A 157 1.04 -8.28 5.94
C TYR A 157 0.59 -6.94 6.51
N HIS A 158 -0.41 -6.99 7.37
CA HIS A 158 -0.89 -5.89 8.18
C HIS A 158 -0.52 -6.17 9.63
N VAL A 159 0.56 -5.54 10.09
CA VAL A 159 1.09 -5.74 11.45
C VAL A 159 0.57 -4.62 12.35
N ARG A 160 -0.24 -4.95 13.34
CA ARG A 160 -0.80 -4.00 14.31
C ARG A 160 -0.30 -4.29 15.71
N ASN A 161 0.26 -3.30 16.39
CA ASN A 161 0.43 -3.35 17.84
C ASN A 161 -0.89 -2.93 18.50
N ASN A 162 -1.44 -3.81 19.33
CA ASN A 162 -2.76 -3.64 19.93
C ASN A 162 -2.78 -2.59 21.06
N ALA A 163 -1.63 -2.30 21.69
CA ALA A 163 -1.55 -1.34 22.79
C ALA A 163 -1.58 0.12 22.30
N VAL A 164 -0.89 0.42 21.20
CA VAL A 164 -0.83 1.78 20.62
C VAL A 164 -1.81 1.99 19.47
N ASP A 165 -2.46 0.92 19.01
CA ASP A 165 -3.31 0.91 17.80
C ASP A 165 -2.60 1.54 16.60
N LEU A 166 -1.36 1.10 16.36
CA LEU A 166 -0.57 1.51 15.22
C LEU A 166 -0.39 0.30 14.30
N LYS A 167 -0.65 0.51 13.00
CA LYS A 167 -0.62 -0.53 11.97
C LYS A 167 0.40 -0.19 10.89
N LEU A 168 1.22 -1.18 10.54
CA LEU A 168 2.14 -1.16 9.41
C LEU A 168 1.61 -2.05 8.30
N HIS A 169 1.80 -1.61 7.06
CA HIS A 169 1.59 -2.43 5.88
C HIS A 169 2.96 -2.85 5.33
N VAL A 170 3.19 -4.15 5.27
CA VAL A 170 4.41 -4.75 4.76
C VAL A 170 4.04 -5.53 3.51
N GLY A 171 4.39 -4.98 2.35
CA GLY A 171 4.09 -5.60 1.06
C GLY A 171 5.28 -6.36 0.47
N GLY A 172 4.98 -7.39 -0.29
CA GLY A 172 5.94 -8.24 -1.01
C GLY A 172 6.35 -9.48 -0.23
N ASN A 173 6.87 -10.47 -0.95
CA ASN A 173 7.28 -11.74 -0.37
C ASN A 173 8.66 -11.64 0.32
N VAL A 174 9.06 -12.67 1.06
CA VAL A 174 10.33 -12.71 1.83
C VAL A 174 11.57 -12.51 0.94
N ARG A 175 11.49 -12.86 -0.35
CA ARG A 175 12.58 -12.71 -1.33
C ARG A 175 12.61 -11.31 -1.96
N ARG A 176 11.45 -10.69 -2.12
CA ARG A 176 11.21 -9.41 -2.81
C ARG A 176 10.04 -8.68 -2.18
N GLY A 177 10.35 -7.70 -1.35
CA GLY A 177 9.38 -6.92 -0.62
C GLY A 177 10.03 -5.85 0.26
N ALA A 178 9.20 -5.18 1.05
CA ALA A 178 9.67 -4.16 1.97
C ALA A 178 10.75 -4.71 2.93
N LEU A 179 10.63 -5.96 3.37
CA LEU A 179 11.60 -6.62 4.23
C LEU A 179 12.97 -6.81 3.56
N SER A 180 13.00 -7.38 2.35
CA SER A 180 14.26 -7.56 1.61
C SER A 180 14.91 -6.22 1.27
N HIS A 181 14.09 -5.18 1.03
CA HIS A 181 14.58 -3.83 0.78
C HIS A 181 15.22 -3.24 2.03
N ILE A 182 14.58 -3.35 3.21
CA ILE A 182 15.14 -2.87 4.48
C ILE A 182 16.52 -3.47 4.74
N ARG A 183 16.71 -4.76 4.46
CA ARG A 183 18.00 -5.42 4.64
C ARG A 183 19.09 -4.97 3.67
N LYS A 184 18.72 -4.76 2.40
CA LYS A 184 19.71 -4.46 1.35
C LYS A 184 20.06 -2.98 1.26
N TYR A 185 19.08 -2.12 1.53
CA TYR A 185 19.11 -0.70 1.18
C TYR A 185 18.57 0.19 2.31
N ALA A 186 18.42 -0.34 3.54
CA ALA A 186 17.69 0.31 4.62
C ALA A 186 16.25 0.71 4.19
N PHE A 187 15.68 1.73 4.82
CA PHE A 187 14.26 2.04 4.65
C PHE A 187 13.91 2.55 3.25
N TYR A 188 12.74 2.13 2.78
CA TYR A 188 12.26 2.48 1.45
C TYR A 188 11.94 3.99 1.36
N GLY A 189 12.50 4.65 0.35
CA GLY A 189 12.27 6.06 0.07
C GLY A 189 10.89 6.34 -0.53
N GLY A 190 10.11 7.20 0.11
CA GLY A 190 8.79 7.63 -0.37
C GLY A 190 8.21 8.76 0.49
N GLY A 191 7.22 9.47 -0.04
CA GLY A 191 6.46 10.43 0.76
C GLY A 191 5.81 9.77 1.98
N ILE A 192 5.52 10.55 3.02
CA ILE A 192 4.87 10.03 4.24
C ILE A 192 3.54 9.33 3.93
N GLU A 193 2.86 9.73 2.85
CA GLU A 193 1.60 9.14 2.38
C GLU A 193 1.74 7.77 1.72
N ASN A 194 2.95 7.31 1.41
CA ASN A 194 3.12 6.00 0.80
C ASN A 194 2.82 4.92 1.84
N VAL A 195 1.73 4.18 1.62
CA VAL A 195 1.23 3.13 2.53
C VAL A 195 2.25 2.01 2.74
N PHE A 196 3.11 1.75 1.74
CA PHE A 196 4.14 0.73 1.82
C PHE A 196 5.47 1.24 2.38
N ARG A 197 5.57 2.54 2.69
CA ARG A 197 6.74 3.07 3.39
C ARG A 197 6.71 2.62 4.84
N ILE A 198 7.76 1.91 5.23
CA ILE A 198 8.03 1.59 6.64
C ILE A 198 8.95 2.68 7.16
N ASP A 199 8.41 3.60 7.97
CA ASP A 199 9.21 4.60 8.66
C ASP A 199 9.88 3.96 9.91
N PRO A 200 11.17 4.23 10.18
CA PRO A 200 11.89 3.62 11.30
C PRO A 200 11.31 3.98 12.67
N HIS A 201 10.88 5.23 12.90
CA HIS A 201 10.28 5.63 14.17
C HIS A 201 8.91 4.98 14.38
N ARG A 202 8.10 4.85 13.32
CA ARG A 202 6.83 4.12 13.38
C ARG A 202 7.05 2.63 13.63
N LEU A 203 8.06 2.03 12.98
CA LEU A 203 8.43 0.63 13.21
C LEU A 203 8.84 0.39 14.66
N VAL A 204 9.71 1.22 15.23
CA VAL A 204 10.09 1.12 16.65
C VAL A 204 8.88 1.29 17.57
N THR A 205 7.98 2.24 17.27
CA THR A 205 6.75 2.43 18.06
C THR A 205 5.87 1.19 18.02
N VAL A 206 5.72 0.55 16.85
CA VAL A 206 4.99 -0.73 16.73
C VAL A 206 5.69 -1.83 17.52
N LEU A 207 7.01 -1.94 17.43
CA LEU A 207 7.75 -3.02 18.12
C LEU A 207 7.78 -2.86 19.64
N THR A 208 7.78 -1.62 20.14
CA THR A 208 7.95 -1.33 21.57
C THR A 208 6.65 -0.98 22.28
N GLY A 209 5.62 -0.56 21.56
CA GLY A 209 4.40 0.00 22.14
C GLY A 209 4.59 1.38 22.77
N LEU A 210 5.72 2.06 22.50
CA LEU A 210 6.06 3.36 23.09
C LEU A 210 6.12 4.43 22.01
N TRP A 211 5.40 5.52 22.23
CA TRP A 211 5.47 6.71 21.38
C TRP A 211 6.73 7.52 21.67
N ASN A 212 7.39 7.98 20.60
CA ASN A 212 8.37 9.06 20.66
C ASN A 212 7.84 10.29 19.89
N GLU A 213 8.46 11.45 20.13
CA GLU A 213 8.02 12.73 19.53
C GLU A 213 7.90 12.68 18.01
N GLU A 214 8.91 12.11 17.33
CA GLU A 214 8.91 12.06 15.87
C GLU A 214 7.83 11.10 15.34
N SER A 215 7.71 9.89 15.92
CA SER A 215 6.66 8.93 15.55
C SER A 215 5.24 9.48 15.74
N LEU A 216 5.01 10.21 16.83
CA LEU A 216 3.71 10.79 17.13
C LEU A 216 3.39 11.92 16.14
N LYS A 217 4.35 12.81 15.89
CA LYS A 217 4.22 13.91 14.93
C LYS A 217 3.91 13.40 13.52
N GLN A 218 4.59 12.34 13.09
CA GLN A 218 4.34 11.70 11.80
C GLN A 218 2.95 11.07 11.74
N GLU A 219 2.54 10.34 12.78
CA GLU A 219 1.22 9.70 12.81
C GLU A 219 0.10 10.75 12.81
N VAL A 220 0.26 11.84 13.56
CA VAL A 220 -0.67 12.98 13.54
C VAL A 220 -0.77 13.55 12.13
N THR A 221 0.36 13.75 11.45
CA THR A 221 0.39 14.27 10.07
C THR A 221 -0.33 13.33 9.10
N LEU A 222 -0.08 12.02 9.19
CA LEU A 222 -0.76 11.01 8.38
C LEU A 222 -2.27 11.00 8.62
N GLN A 223 -2.67 11.08 9.89
CA GLN A 223 -4.07 11.10 10.28
C GLN A 223 -4.77 12.37 9.78
N GLU A 224 -4.09 13.52 9.76
CA GLU A 224 -4.60 14.78 9.19
C GLU A 224 -4.79 14.70 7.69
N ILE A 225 -3.80 14.15 6.95
CA ILE A 225 -3.90 13.94 5.51
C ILE A 225 -5.08 13.01 5.19
N SER A 226 -5.21 11.90 5.92
CA SER A 226 -6.32 10.96 5.76
C SER A 226 -7.68 11.60 6.05
N LEU A 227 -7.75 12.42 7.10
CA LEU A 227 -8.94 13.20 7.47
C LEU A 227 -9.33 14.20 6.37
N GLN A 228 -8.37 14.89 5.78
CA GLN A 228 -8.63 15.81 4.67
C GLN A 228 -9.21 15.07 3.45
N LYS A 229 -8.61 13.94 3.06
CA LYS A 229 -9.12 13.10 1.96
C LYS A 229 -10.55 12.60 2.24
N SER A 230 -10.83 12.19 3.48
CA SER A 230 -12.15 11.70 3.89
C SER A 230 -13.20 12.81 3.88
N ARG A 231 -12.85 14.03 4.31
CA ARG A 231 -13.73 15.21 4.22
C ARG A 231 -14.06 15.56 2.77
N GLN A 232 -13.06 15.55 1.89
CA GLN A 232 -13.27 15.79 0.46
C GLN A 232 -14.21 14.74 -0.14
N ARG A 233 -14.09 13.46 0.25
CA ARG A 233 -15.02 12.41 -0.18
C ARG A 233 -16.45 12.68 0.27
N VAL A 234 -16.66 13.16 1.51
CA VAL A 234 -18.00 13.55 2.00
C VAL A 234 -18.61 14.65 1.14
N GLU A 235 -17.82 15.66 0.73
CA GLU A 235 -18.29 16.73 -0.15
C GLU A 235 -18.73 16.20 -1.52
N VAL A 236 -17.95 15.29 -2.11
CA VAL A 236 -18.30 14.62 -3.38
C VAL A 236 -19.60 13.82 -3.23
N CYS A 237 -19.74 13.02 -2.17
CA CYS A 237 -20.96 12.24 -1.94
C CYS A 237 -22.19 13.15 -1.72
N ARG A 238 -22.04 14.27 -1.01
CA ARG A 238 -23.12 15.25 -0.82
C ARG A 238 -23.53 15.91 -2.13
N ALA A 239 -22.57 16.25 -2.99
CA ALA A 239 -22.86 16.79 -4.31
C ALA A 239 -23.65 15.79 -5.17
N ALA A 240 -23.31 14.49 -5.10
CA ALA A 240 -24.07 13.44 -5.78
C ALA A 240 -25.53 13.37 -5.28
N VAL A 241 -25.75 13.36 -3.96
CA VAL A 241 -27.10 13.37 -3.37
C VAL A 241 -27.91 14.59 -3.84
N GLN A 242 -27.27 15.76 -3.90
CA GLN A 242 -27.91 16.97 -4.37
C GLN A 242 -28.32 16.85 -5.85
N ASP A 243 -27.44 16.32 -6.70
CA ASP A 243 -27.74 16.08 -8.12
C ASP A 243 -28.91 15.12 -8.30
N ALA A 244 -28.89 13.95 -7.64
CA ALA A 244 -29.98 12.99 -7.68
C ALA A 244 -31.30 13.58 -7.15
N SER A 245 -31.25 14.39 -6.09
CA SER A 245 -32.43 15.09 -5.57
C SER A 245 -33.02 16.09 -6.56
N MET A 246 -32.19 16.78 -7.35
CA MET A 246 -32.66 17.66 -8.42
C MET A 246 -33.34 16.87 -9.54
N ARG A 247 -32.83 15.69 -9.91
CA ARG A 247 -33.47 14.82 -10.91
C ARG A 247 -34.83 14.33 -10.45
N VAL A 248 -34.96 13.89 -9.20
CA VAL A 248 -36.26 13.55 -8.57
C VAL A 248 -37.24 14.73 -8.69
N GLN A 249 -36.80 15.94 -8.37
CA GLN A 249 -37.64 17.13 -8.45
C GLN A 249 -38.08 17.42 -9.90
N GLN A 250 -37.19 17.30 -10.88
CA GLN A 250 -37.53 17.47 -12.31
C GLN A 250 -38.56 16.44 -12.77
N VAL A 251 -38.42 15.17 -12.37
CA VAL A 251 -39.40 14.12 -12.72
C VAL A 251 -40.77 14.42 -12.09
N ARG A 252 -40.81 14.89 -10.83
CA ARG A 252 -42.06 15.31 -10.17
C ARG A 252 -42.74 16.47 -10.90
N GLU A 253 -41.95 17.44 -11.38
CA GLU A 253 -42.45 18.56 -12.17
C GLU A 253 -42.99 18.09 -13.52
N GLN A 254 -42.31 17.17 -14.21
CA GLN A 254 -42.78 16.56 -15.46
C GLN A 254 -44.10 15.81 -15.25
N ILE A 255 -44.23 15.02 -14.18
CA ILE A 255 -45.49 14.34 -13.83
C ILE A 255 -46.63 15.37 -13.62
N THR A 256 -46.33 16.49 -12.95
CA THR A 256 -47.30 17.55 -12.67
C THR A 256 -47.71 18.30 -13.95
N ALA A 257 -46.77 18.52 -14.86
CA ALA A 257 -47.02 19.16 -16.16
C ALA A 257 -47.80 18.23 -17.12
N ALA A 258 -47.58 16.91 -17.03
CA ALA A 258 -48.22 15.88 -17.84
C ALA A 258 -49.69 15.59 -17.42
N LYS A 259 -50.44 16.59 -16.94
CA LYS A 259 -51.82 16.43 -16.46
C LYS A 259 -52.76 15.79 -17.49
N ASP A 260 -52.57 16.11 -18.77
CA ASP A 260 -53.37 15.59 -19.88
C ASP A 260 -52.71 14.41 -20.64
N ALA A 261 -51.54 13.95 -20.18
CA ALA A 261 -50.84 12.83 -20.80
C ALA A 261 -51.59 11.51 -20.61
N SER A 262 -51.28 10.55 -21.49
CA SER A 262 -51.87 9.22 -21.44
C SER A 262 -51.52 8.50 -20.13
N VAL A 263 -52.37 7.57 -19.71
CA VAL A 263 -52.12 6.74 -18.51
C VAL A 263 -50.78 6.00 -18.63
N LYS A 264 -50.40 5.57 -19.83
CA LYS A 264 -49.14 4.87 -20.09
C LYS A 264 -47.93 5.76 -19.80
N GLU A 265 -47.94 7.00 -20.27
CA GLU A 265 -46.84 7.96 -20.03
C GLU A 265 -46.72 8.32 -18.54
N LYS A 266 -47.85 8.52 -17.84
CA LYS A 266 -47.84 8.76 -16.39
C LYS A 266 -47.26 7.59 -15.60
N ASN A 267 -47.51 6.36 -16.03
CA ASN A 267 -46.96 5.18 -15.37
C ASN A 267 -45.44 5.08 -15.57
N ILE A 268 -44.94 5.36 -16.78
CA ILE A 268 -43.49 5.40 -17.05
C ILE A 268 -42.81 6.45 -16.17
N LEU A 269 -43.35 7.67 -16.10
CA LEU A 269 -42.75 8.73 -15.28
C LEU A 269 -42.76 8.40 -13.78
N ARG A 270 -43.77 7.68 -13.28
CA ARG A 270 -43.80 7.21 -11.88
C ARG A 270 -42.76 6.14 -11.61
N GLU A 271 -42.51 5.25 -12.56
CA GLU A 271 -41.46 4.23 -12.45
C GLU A 271 -40.08 4.88 -12.40
N VAL A 272 -39.83 5.85 -13.30
CA VAL A 272 -38.59 6.66 -13.28
C VAL A 272 -38.45 7.40 -11.94
N LEU A 273 -39.53 8.02 -11.44
CA LEU A 273 -39.50 8.69 -10.14
C LEU A 273 -39.11 7.74 -9.01
N SER A 274 -39.67 6.53 -8.98
CA SER A 274 -39.35 5.52 -7.98
C SER A 274 -37.87 5.14 -8.01
N GLN A 275 -37.29 4.95 -9.21
CA GLN A 275 -35.88 4.61 -9.37
C GLN A 275 -34.96 5.74 -8.90
N GLU A 276 -35.27 6.99 -9.25
CA GLU A 276 -34.48 8.14 -8.82
C GLU A 276 -34.58 8.37 -7.30
N GLU A 277 -35.74 8.12 -6.69
CA GLU A 277 -35.92 8.19 -5.23
C GLU A 277 -35.11 7.10 -4.50
N GLU A 278 -35.06 5.89 -5.04
CA GLU A 278 -34.20 4.81 -4.53
C GLU A 278 -32.71 5.17 -4.63
N GLU A 279 -32.28 5.77 -5.73
CA GLU A 279 -30.89 6.22 -5.90
C GLU A 279 -30.51 7.30 -4.88
N VAL A 280 -31.39 8.29 -4.65
CA VAL A 280 -31.17 9.31 -3.62
C VAL A 280 -30.96 8.67 -2.25
N GLU A 281 -31.79 7.69 -1.88
CA GLU A 281 -31.70 7.03 -0.59
C GLU A 281 -30.41 6.20 -0.44
N TYR A 282 -30.04 5.48 -1.50
CA TYR A 282 -28.75 4.78 -1.55
C TYR A 282 -27.58 5.75 -1.36
N GLN A 283 -27.59 6.87 -2.09
CA GLN A 283 -26.51 7.87 -1.99
C GLN A 283 -26.46 8.52 -0.61
N LYS A 284 -27.59 8.78 0.05
CA LYS A 284 -27.59 9.26 1.44
C LYS A 284 -26.90 8.28 2.38
N GLY A 285 -27.15 6.98 2.23
CA GLY A 285 -26.44 5.94 2.98
C GLY A 285 -24.92 6.04 2.82
N THR A 286 -24.44 6.25 1.59
CA THR A 286 -22.99 6.45 1.34
C THR A 286 -22.43 7.71 1.99
N VAL A 287 -23.22 8.79 2.09
CA VAL A 287 -22.83 10.02 2.80
C VAL A 287 -22.73 9.76 4.29
N GLU A 288 -23.69 9.04 4.89
CA GLU A 288 -23.69 8.72 6.32
C GLU A 288 -22.46 7.89 6.71
N GLU A 289 -22.12 6.86 5.93
CA GLU A 289 -20.90 6.07 6.12
C GLU A 289 -19.64 6.93 6.05
N ALA A 290 -19.55 7.82 5.05
CA ALA A 290 -18.40 8.70 4.88
C ALA A 290 -18.28 9.73 6.02
N VAL A 291 -19.41 10.24 6.54
CA VAL A 291 -19.43 11.16 7.69
C VAL A 291 -19.01 10.45 8.97
N GLU A 292 -19.43 9.21 9.19
CA GLU A 292 -19.00 8.46 10.37
C GLU A 292 -17.51 8.12 10.32
N GLU A 293 -16.96 7.86 9.13
CA GLU A 293 -15.51 7.71 8.96
C GLU A 293 -14.76 8.98 9.35
N VAL A 294 -15.22 10.16 8.90
CA VAL A 294 -14.63 11.45 9.31
C VAL A 294 -14.65 11.60 10.83
N ARG A 295 -15.78 11.31 11.48
CA ARG A 295 -15.89 11.39 12.95
C ARG A 295 -14.94 10.43 13.65
N ARG A 296 -14.79 9.21 13.13
CA ARG A 296 -13.85 8.21 13.66
C ARG A 296 -12.41 8.72 13.58
N GLN A 297 -12.04 9.31 12.46
CA GLN A 297 -10.71 9.89 12.24
C GLN A 297 -10.45 11.12 13.12
N GLU A 298 -11.45 11.98 13.33
CA GLU A 298 -11.36 13.13 14.25
C GLU A 298 -11.15 12.68 15.70
N ARG A 299 -11.87 11.65 16.16
CA ARG A 299 -11.67 11.05 17.49
C ARG A 299 -10.24 10.52 17.63
N ARG A 300 -9.77 9.75 16.64
CA ARG A 300 -8.39 9.22 16.65
C ARG A 300 -7.35 10.33 16.68
N LEU A 301 -7.54 11.41 15.91
CA LEU A 301 -6.62 12.54 15.91
C LEU A 301 -6.59 13.26 17.26
N ALA A 302 -7.74 13.40 17.93
CA ALA A 302 -7.82 13.97 19.26
C ALA A 302 -7.09 13.10 20.31
N GLU A 303 -7.24 11.78 20.22
CA GLU A 303 -6.51 10.83 21.07
C GLU A 303 -4.99 10.98 20.90
N LEU A 304 -4.50 10.96 19.65
CA LEU A 304 -3.08 11.11 19.34
C LEU A 304 -2.51 12.41 19.89
N ARG A 305 -3.20 13.54 19.70
CA ARG A 305 -2.79 14.85 20.25
C ARG A 305 -2.82 14.92 21.78
N GLY A 306 -3.57 14.02 22.44
CA GLY A 306 -3.64 13.91 23.89
C GLY A 306 -2.51 13.07 24.50
N ILE A 307 -1.72 12.35 23.69
CA ILE A 307 -0.61 11.54 24.17
C ILE A 307 0.49 12.45 24.73
N LYS A 308 0.90 12.17 25.97
CA LYS A 308 2.04 12.83 26.61
C LYS A 308 3.27 11.93 26.42
N ILE A 309 4.33 12.51 25.88
CA ILE A 309 5.64 11.87 25.69
C ILE A 309 6.55 12.27 26.84
#